data_AF-A0A944KNT8-F1
#
_entry.id   AF-A0A944KNT8-F1
#
_cell.length_a   1.000
_cell.length_b   1.000
_cell.length_c   1.000
_cell.angle_alpha   90.00
_cell.angle_beta   90.00
_cell.angle_gamma   90.00
#
_symmetry.space_group_name_H-M   'P 1'
#
loop_
_entity.id
_entity.type
_entity.pdbx_description
1 polymer ?
#
loop_
_entity_poly.entity_id
_entity_poly.type
_entity_poly.pdbx_seq_one_letter_code
_entity_poly.pdbx_strand_id
1 'polypeptide(L)'
;MAGVRVEGARVTTGTEGFGGWPPAAVATVVAALLTAALTLAAAGAGTLWAIVRWRRDVSREQRDRAWSRFVWAVDHVADGDVGRAEIGRVAARAMYNMQILRDDDEEIGTLVLELITGEERT
;
A
#
# COMPACT_ATOMS: atom_id res chain seq x y z
N MET A 1 22.89 -62.31 36.27
CA MET A 1 23.23 -61.69 34.98
C MET A 1 22.41 -62.36 33.90
N ALA A 2 21.31 -61.73 33.47
CA ALA A 2 20.45 -62.21 32.40
C ALA A 2 20.53 -61.19 31.25
N GLY A 3 20.90 -61.68 30.07
CA GLY A 3 21.26 -60.87 28.91
C GLY A 3 20.08 -60.12 28.32
N VAL A 4 20.29 -58.83 28.08
CA VAL A 4 19.42 -57.98 27.26
C VAL A 4 19.58 -58.41 25.82
N ARG A 5 18.58 -59.12 25.27
CA ARG A 5 18.46 -59.37 23.84
C ARG A 5 17.69 -58.21 23.22
N VAL A 6 18.41 -57.29 22.58
CA VAL A 6 17.83 -56.28 21.70
C VAL A 6 17.54 -56.96 20.37
N GLU A 7 16.31 -57.44 20.18
CA GLU A 7 15.82 -57.85 18.86
C GLU A 7 15.42 -56.59 18.09
N GLY A 8 15.97 -56.48 16.88
CA GLY A 8 16.02 -55.27 16.09
C GLY A 8 14.65 -54.60 15.95
N ALA A 9 14.57 -53.35 16.42
CA ALA A 9 13.59 -52.40 15.95
C ALA A 9 13.87 -52.17 14.46
N ARG A 10 13.29 -53.04 13.62
CA ARG A 10 13.21 -52.83 12.19
C ARG A 10 12.37 -51.57 12.02
N VAL A 11 13.03 -50.44 11.79
CA VAL A 11 12.36 -49.25 11.30
C VAL A 11 11.89 -49.61 9.89
N THR A 12 10.67 -50.12 9.80
CA THR A 12 9.95 -50.16 8.54
C THR A 12 9.68 -48.71 8.21
N THR A 13 10.49 -48.12 7.35
CA THR A 13 10.10 -46.90 6.64
C THR A 13 8.88 -47.29 5.82
N GLY A 14 7.69 -47.17 6.41
CA GLY A 14 6.43 -47.52 5.79
C GLY A 14 6.25 -46.66 4.55
N THR A 15 6.53 -47.23 3.38
CA THR A 15 6.13 -46.72 2.07
C THR A 15 4.66 -47.06 1.80
N GLU A 16 3.88 -47.33 2.84
CA GLU A 16 2.44 -47.41 2.75
C GLU A 16 1.98 -45.96 2.57
N GLY A 17 1.52 -45.62 1.35
CA GLY A 17 0.89 -44.34 1.10
C GLY A 17 -0.28 -44.10 2.06
N PHE A 18 -0.91 -42.93 1.98
CA PHE A 18 -1.98 -42.52 2.91
C PHE A 18 -3.10 -43.55 3.17
N GLY A 19 -3.29 -44.55 2.30
CA GLY A 19 -4.24 -45.67 2.50
C GLY A 19 -3.90 -46.65 3.64
N GLY A 20 -2.65 -46.69 4.15
CA GLY A 20 -2.27 -47.52 5.30
C GLY A 20 -2.44 -46.81 6.67
N TRP A 21 -2.77 -45.52 6.65
CA TRP A 21 -2.79 -44.71 7.88
C TRP A 21 -4.14 -44.84 8.62
N PRO A 22 -4.14 -44.76 9.96
CA PRO A 22 -5.38 -44.61 10.71
C PRO A 22 -6.15 -43.37 10.22
N PRO A 23 -7.48 -43.42 10.08
CA PRO A 23 -8.27 -42.32 9.55
C PRO A 23 -8.13 -41.03 10.38
N ALA A 24 -7.90 -41.16 11.69
CA ALA A 24 -7.59 -40.03 12.57
C ALA A 24 -6.28 -39.31 12.19
N ALA A 25 -5.24 -40.05 11.77
CA ALA A 25 -3.96 -39.47 11.37
C ALA A 25 -4.05 -38.76 10.01
N VAL A 26 -4.85 -39.29 9.08
CA VAL A 26 -5.11 -38.61 7.80
C VAL A 26 -5.89 -37.32 8.05
N ALA A 27 -6.93 -37.37 8.90
CA ALA A 27 -7.73 -36.21 9.25
C ALA A 27 -6.91 -35.09 9.89
N THR A 28 -5.94 -35.41 10.77
CA THR A 28 -5.09 -34.39 11.40
C THR A 28 -4.14 -33.73 10.42
N VAL A 29 -3.54 -34.48 9.49
CA VAL A 29 -2.68 -33.91 8.44
C VAL A 29 -3.50 -33.02 7.51
N VAL A 30 -4.68 -33.48 7.07
CA VAL A 30 -5.57 -32.67 6.22
C VAL A 30 -5.99 -31.39 6.96
N ALA A 31 -6.38 -31.50 8.23
CA ALA A 31 -6.74 -30.33 9.03
C ALA A 31 -5.57 -29.35 9.15
N ALA A 32 -4.35 -29.84 9.44
CA ALA A 32 -3.16 -29.00 9.54
C ALA A 32 -2.84 -28.30 8.22
N LEU A 33 -2.96 -28.99 7.08
CA LEU A 33 -2.76 -28.41 5.75
C LEU A 33 -3.82 -27.33 5.44
N LEU A 34 -5.08 -27.58 5.78
CA LEU A 34 -6.15 -26.59 5.62
C LEU A 34 -5.90 -25.36 6.49
N THR A 35 -5.52 -25.55 7.75
CA THR A 35 -5.19 -24.44 8.66
C THR A 35 -4.00 -23.64 8.14
N ALA A 36 -2.94 -24.30 7.69
CA ALA A 36 -1.76 -23.64 7.12
C ALA A 36 -2.12 -22.85 5.87
N ALA A 37 -2.87 -23.45 4.94
CA ALA A 37 -3.32 -22.80 3.71
C ALA A 37 -4.18 -21.57 4.00
N LEU A 38 -5.15 -21.67 4.91
CA LEU A 38 -6.01 -20.55 5.31
C LEU A 38 -5.20 -19.44 5.99
N THR A 39 -4.23 -19.79 6.83
CA THR A 39 -3.36 -18.82 7.51
C THR A 39 -2.53 -18.04 6.50
N LEU A 40 -1.93 -18.73 5.52
CA LEU A 40 -1.16 -18.09 4.45
C LEU A 40 -2.03 -17.21 3.56
N ALA A 41 -3.25 -17.66 3.23
CA ALA A 41 -4.20 -16.86 2.45
C ALA A 41 -4.60 -15.57 3.19
N ALA A 42 -4.92 -15.67 4.48
CA ALA A 42 -5.27 -14.52 5.31
C ALA A 42 -4.09 -13.54 5.45
N ALA A 43 -2.88 -14.06 5.68
CA ALA A 43 -1.67 -13.25 5.76
C ALA A 43 -1.37 -12.53 4.43
N GLY A 44 -1.53 -13.23 3.30
CA GLY A 44 -1.37 -12.67 1.96
C GLY A 44 -2.38 -11.57 1.66
N ALA A 45 -3.67 -11.83 1.95
CA ALA A 45 -4.74 -10.84 1.78
C ALA A 45 -4.54 -9.61 2.68
N GLY A 46 -4.15 -9.80 3.94
CA GLY A 46 -3.86 -8.70 4.86
C GLY A 46 -2.67 -7.85 4.39
N THR A 47 -1.62 -8.48 3.89
CA THR A 47 -0.45 -7.78 3.35
C THR A 47 -0.79 -7.00 2.08
N LEU A 48 -1.53 -7.62 1.15
CA LEU A 48 -1.96 -6.94 -0.08
C LEU A 48 -2.89 -5.77 0.23
N TRP A 49 -3.83 -5.96 1.14
CA TRP A 49 -4.73 -4.90 1.60
C TRP A 49 -3.96 -3.76 2.27
N ALA A 50 -2.98 -4.06 3.12
CA ALA A 50 -2.14 -3.06 3.75
C ALA A 50 -1.35 -2.24 2.72
N ILE A 51 -0.82 -2.88 1.67
CA ILE A 51 -0.12 -2.18 0.58
C ILE A 51 -1.08 -1.30 -0.21
N VAL A 52 -2.26 -1.80 -0.58
CA VAL A 52 -3.27 -1.01 -1.31
C VAL A 52 -3.76 0.17 -0.47
N ARG A 53 -4.04 -0.06 0.81
CA ARG A 53 -4.43 0.99 1.76
C ARG A 53 -3.30 2.02 1.90
N TRP A 54 -2.06 1.59 2.09
CA TRP A 54 -0.91 2.49 2.17
C TRP A 54 -0.77 3.32 0.90
N ARG A 55 -0.92 2.72 -0.28
CA ARG A 55 -0.90 3.47 -1.55
C ARG A 55 -2.01 4.50 -1.64
N ARG A 56 -3.24 4.14 -1.23
CA ARG A 56 -4.38 5.07 -1.18
C ARG A 56 -4.21 6.18 -0.14
N ASP A 57 -3.59 5.86 0.99
CA ASP A 57 -3.32 6.85 2.04
C ASP A 57 -2.20 7.79 1.60
N VAL A 58 -1.13 7.27 1.00
CA VAL A 58 -0.02 8.08 0.45
C VAL A 58 -0.51 8.99 -0.68
N SER A 59 -1.40 8.52 -1.56
CA SER A 59 -1.96 9.36 -2.61
C SER A 59 -2.81 10.50 -2.04
N ARG A 60 -3.60 10.24 -0.99
CA ARG A 60 -4.34 11.28 -0.26
C ARG A 60 -3.41 12.27 0.43
N GLU A 61 -2.38 11.78 1.12
CA GLU A 61 -1.47 12.65 1.86
C GLU A 61 -0.57 13.49 0.93
N GLN A 62 -0.26 12.99 -0.28
CA GLN A 62 0.40 13.78 -1.31
C GLN A 62 -0.55 14.85 -1.88
N ARG A 63 -1.81 14.50 -2.15
CA ARG A 63 -2.86 15.43 -2.60
C ARG A 63 -3.11 16.53 -1.57
N ASP A 64 -3.25 16.20 -0.29
CA ASP A 64 -3.47 17.18 0.78
C ASP A 64 -2.29 18.14 0.93
N ARG A 65 -1.05 17.65 0.81
CA ARG A 65 0.15 18.50 0.83
C ARG A 65 0.24 19.39 -0.41
N ALA A 66 -0.10 18.87 -1.59
CA ALA A 66 -0.14 19.64 -2.83
C ALA A 66 -1.23 20.73 -2.75
N TRP A 67 -2.42 20.37 -2.28
CA TRP A 67 -3.57 21.25 -2.09
C TRP A 67 -3.28 22.34 -1.05
N SER A 68 -2.64 21.99 0.08
CA SER A 68 -2.25 22.98 1.09
C SER A 68 -1.27 24.01 0.53
N ARG A 69 -0.30 23.61 -0.31
CA ARG A 69 0.62 24.55 -0.98
C ARG A 69 -0.10 25.43 -2.00
N PHE A 70 -1.06 24.86 -2.72
CA PHE A 70 -1.88 25.60 -3.69
C PHE A 70 -2.74 26.66 -3.00
N VAL A 71 -3.48 26.28 -1.95
CA VAL A 71 -4.28 27.22 -1.16
C VAL A 71 -3.40 28.31 -0.54
N TRP A 72 -2.22 27.96 -0.03
CA TRP A 72 -1.26 28.94 0.48
C TRP A 72 -0.83 29.95 -0.60
N ALA A 73 -0.52 29.49 -1.81
CA ALA A 73 -0.13 30.38 -2.92
C ALA A 73 -1.28 31.30 -3.33
N VAL A 74 -2.50 30.78 -3.43
CA VAL A 74 -3.70 31.56 -3.77
C VAL A 74 -3.99 32.62 -2.70
N ASP A 75 -3.93 32.24 -1.42
CA ASP A 75 -4.13 33.16 -0.29
C ASP A 75 -3.09 34.28 -0.30
N HIS A 76 -1.83 33.96 -0.62
CA HIS A 76 -0.77 34.96 -0.73
C HIS A 76 -0.99 35.91 -1.90
N VAL A 77 -1.44 35.43 -3.07
CA VAL A 77 -1.76 36.27 -4.23
C VAL A 77 -2.93 37.21 -3.95
N ALA A 78 -3.90 36.76 -3.16
CA ALA A 78 -5.08 37.54 -2.79
C ALA A 78 -4.84 38.53 -1.64
N ASP A 79 -3.65 38.52 -1.02
CA ASP A 79 -3.32 39.42 0.08
C ASP A 79 -3.19 40.88 -0.41
N GLY A 80 -3.62 41.82 0.43
CA GLY A 80 -3.53 43.25 0.15
C GLY A 80 -2.11 43.83 0.25
N ASP A 81 -1.18 43.09 0.86
CA ASP A 81 0.25 43.42 0.86
C ASP A 81 0.91 43.01 -0.47
N VAL A 82 1.39 44.02 -1.21
CA VAL A 82 2.04 43.86 -2.51
C VAL A 82 3.23 42.89 -2.46
N GLY A 83 3.99 42.88 -1.37
CA GLY A 83 5.12 41.97 -1.20
C GLY A 83 4.68 40.52 -1.05
N ARG A 84 3.59 40.28 -0.31
CA ARG A 84 3.02 38.94 -0.13
C ARG A 84 2.31 38.44 -1.39
N ALA A 85 1.62 39.34 -2.10
CA ALA A 85 1.01 39.07 -3.40
C ALA A 85 2.03 38.62 -4.45
N GLU A 86 3.18 39.29 -4.51
CA GLU A 86 4.23 38.93 -5.47
C GLU A 86 4.88 37.57 -5.14
N ILE A 87 5.11 37.27 -3.86
CA ILE A 87 5.57 35.96 -3.41
C ILE A 87 4.58 34.87 -3.82
N GLY A 88 3.28 35.14 -3.66
CA GLY A 88 2.21 34.24 -4.09
C GLY A 88 2.24 33.97 -5.61
N ARG A 89 2.45 34.99 -6.44
CA ARG A 89 2.51 34.85 -7.91
C ARG A 89 3.70 34.02 -8.37
N VAL A 90 4.87 34.25 -7.78
CA VAL A 90 6.08 33.47 -8.07
C VAL A 90 5.87 32.00 -7.67
N ALA A 91 5.28 31.76 -6.51
CA ALA A 91 4.93 30.42 -6.06
C ALA A 91 3.91 29.73 -6.98
N ALA A 92 2.86 30.44 -7.40
CA ALA A 92 1.87 29.94 -8.35
C ALA A 92 2.51 29.56 -9.68
N ARG A 93 3.39 30.41 -10.23
CA ARG A 93 4.11 30.10 -11.48
C ARG A 93 5.03 28.89 -11.35
N ALA A 94 5.72 28.73 -10.23
CA ALA A 94 6.53 27.55 -9.97
C ALA A 94 5.66 26.28 -9.88
N MET A 95 4.47 26.37 -9.27
CA MET A 95 3.53 25.24 -9.18
C MET A 95 2.94 24.85 -10.54
N TYR A 96 2.61 25.83 -11.38
CA TYR A 96 2.13 25.62 -12.75
C TYR A 96 3.16 24.86 -13.60
N ASN A 97 4.41 25.33 -13.60
CA ASN A 97 5.51 24.69 -14.34
C ASN A 97 5.82 23.26 -13.89
N MET A 98 5.50 22.92 -12.65
CA MET A 98 5.86 21.63 -12.05
C MET A 98 4.71 20.61 -12.09
N GLN A 99 3.52 21.00 -12.59
CA GLN A 99 2.31 20.16 -12.65
C GLN A 99 2.06 19.39 -11.35
N ILE A 100 2.11 20.10 -10.23
CA ILE A 100 1.99 19.51 -8.88
C ILE A 100 0.57 18.97 -8.60
N LEU A 101 -0.45 19.49 -9.29
CA LEU A 101 -1.83 19.02 -9.19
C LEU A 101 -2.03 17.85 -10.16
N ARG A 102 -2.71 16.80 -9.69
CA ARG A 102 -3.00 15.56 -10.45
C ARG A 102 -4.45 15.15 -10.25
N ASP A 103 -4.93 14.32 -11.17
CA ASP A 103 -6.25 13.69 -11.13
C ASP A 103 -7.38 14.76 -11.10
N ASP A 104 -8.48 14.53 -10.37
CA ASP A 104 -9.66 15.40 -10.40
C ASP A 104 -9.42 16.87 -9.97
N ASP A 105 -8.31 17.16 -9.28
CA ASP A 105 -7.94 18.53 -8.87
C ASP A 105 -7.11 19.28 -9.91
N GLU A 106 -6.60 18.58 -10.93
CA GLU A 106 -5.76 19.16 -11.97
C GLU A 106 -6.52 20.23 -12.75
N GLU A 107 -7.78 19.97 -13.08
CA GLU A 107 -8.58 20.87 -13.93
C GLU A 107 -8.84 22.21 -13.23
N ILE A 108 -9.34 22.18 -11.99
CA ILE A 108 -9.62 23.40 -11.21
C ILE A 108 -8.33 24.12 -10.82
N GLY A 109 -7.31 23.38 -10.39
CA GLY A 109 -6.03 23.96 -9.98
C GLY A 109 -5.27 24.60 -11.15
N THR A 110 -5.31 23.98 -12.33
CA THR A 110 -4.70 24.53 -13.55
C THR A 110 -5.41 25.81 -13.97
N LEU A 111 -6.74 25.82 -14.05
CA LEU A 111 -7.50 27.03 -14.41
C LEU A 111 -7.19 28.23 -13.50
N VAL A 112 -7.10 28.00 -12.19
CA VAL A 112 -6.76 29.07 -11.23
C VAL A 112 -5.31 29.52 -11.39
N LEU A 113 -4.38 28.59 -11.62
CA LEU A 113 -2.98 28.94 -11.88
C LEU A 113 -2.81 29.73 -13.18
N GLU A 114 -3.45 29.31 -14.27
CA GLU A 114 -3.48 30.03 -15.55
C GLU A 114 -4.05 31.45 -15.38
N LEU A 115 -5.11 31.60 -14.57
CA LEU A 115 -5.68 32.91 -14.28
C LEU A 115 -4.72 33.83 -13.51
N ILE A 116 -3.95 33.26 -12.58
CA ILE A 116 -2.97 34.00 -11.75
C ILE A 116 -1.70 34.34 -12.55
N THR A 117 -1.22 33.42 -13.40
CA THR A 117 0.04 33.56 -14.15
C THR A 117 -0.15 34.23 -15.50
N GLY A 118 -1.35 34.18 -16.07
CA GLY A 118 -1.66 34.60 -17.43
C GLY A 118 -1.07 33.67 -18.51
N GLU A 119 -0.63 32.46 -18.16
CA GLU A 119 -0.13 31.46 -19.11
C GLU A 119 -1.26 30.50 -19.49
N GLU A 120 -1.47 30.27 -20.80
CA GLU A 120 -2.49 29.34 -21.31
C GLU A 120 -1.79 28.04 -21.75
N ARG A 121 -2.23 26.87 -21.25
CA ARG A 121 -1.59 25.57 -21.53
C ARG A 121 -1.90 25.12 -22.98
N THR A 122 -1.01 25.45 -23.92
CA THR A 122 -1.05 24.97 -25.32
C THR A 122 -0.75 23.49 -25.46
#